data_AF-A0AA46V785-F1
#
_entry.id   AF-A0AA46V785-F1
#
_cell.length_a   1.000
_cell.length_b   1.000
_cell.length_c   1.000
_cell.angle_alpha   90.00
_cell.angle_beta   90.00
_cell.angle_gamma   90.00
#
_symmetry.space_group_name_H-M   'P 1'
#
loop_
_entity.id
_entity.type
_entity.pdbx_description
1 polymer ?
#
loop_
_entity_poly.entity_id
_entity_poly.type
_entity_poly.pdbx_seq_one_letter_code
_entity_poly.pdbx_strand_id
1 'polypeptide(L)'
;MLRSTAATAVLTALAAATLVPVAPASAAVGAPYKGANTATVQDDFDGDGYRDVAIGAPWAPYGTVEGAGAVVVLHGSASSVGPARYTYVTQATAGVPGTPEAHDGFGQSVTSADLDRDGYADLIVGDPA
;
A
#
# COMPACT_ATOMS: atom_id res chain seq x y z
N MET A 1 9.84 -77.30 -46.57
CA MET A 1 11.04 -77.04 -45.74
C MET A 1 10.70 -75.95 -44.73
N LEU A 2 10.90 -76.24 -43.44
CA LEU A 2 10.63 -75.41 -42.27
C LEU A 2 11.43 -74.10 -42.28
N ARG A 3 10.86 -73.00 -41.78
CA ARG A 3 11.35 -72.28 -40.57
C ARG A 3 10.40 -71.15 -40.13
N SER A 4 10.15 -71.17 -38.83
CA SER A 4 9.29 -70.31 -38.02
C SER A 4 10.01 -69.02 -37.62
N THR A 5 9.26 -67.92 -37.40
CA THR A 5 9.46 -67.04 -36.24
C THR A 5 8.28 -66.08 -36.07
N ALA A 6 7.61 -66.19 -34.92
CA ALA A 6 6.68 -65.21 -34.40
C ALA A 6 7.44 -63.98 -33.88
N ALA A 7 6.96 -62.77 -34.18
CA ALA A 7 7.45 -61.54 -33.60
C ALA A 7 6.40 -60.97 -32.64
N THR A 8 6.75 -60.95 -31.36
CA THR A 8 5.96 -60.44 -30.24
C THR A 8 5.73 -58.93 -30.40
N ALA A 9 4.46 -58.51 -30.42
CA ALA A 9 4.09 -57.10 -30.31
C ALA A 9 4.28 -56.65 -28.84
N VAL A 10 5.25 -55.77 -28.59
CA VAL A 10 5.35 -55.06 -27.31
C VAL A 10 4.63 -53.72 -27.48
N LEU A 11 3.43 -53.62 -26.92
CA LEU A 11 2.69 -52.38 -26.81
C LEU A 11 3.24 -51.60 -25.61
N THR A 12 4.11 -50.60 -25.82
CA THR A 12 4.45 -49.64 -24.76
C THR A 12 3.35 -48.57 -24.71
N ALA A 13 2.38 -48.75 -23.81
CA ALA A 13 1.45 -47.68 -23.46
C ALA A 13 2.19 -46.65 -22.59
N LEU A 14 2.56 -45.51 -23.17
CA LEU A 14 3.00 -44.34 -22.41
C LEU A 14 1.74 -43.63 -21.90
N ALA A 15 1.46 -43.73 -20.60
CA ALA A 15 0.39 -42.96 -19.98
C ALA A 15 0.80 -41.48 -19.98
N ALA A 16 0.12 -40.65 -20.77
CA ALA A 16 0.23 -39.21 -20.67
C ALA A 16 -0.50 -38.76 -19.39
N ALA A 17 0.25 -38.55 -18.30
CA ALA A 17 -0.28 -37.90 -17.11
C ALA A 17 -0.55 -36.43 -17.46
N THR A 18 -1.80 -36.05 -17.64
CA THR A 18 -2.18 -34.64 -17.75
C THR A 18 -1.97 -33.99 -16.39
N LEU A 19 -0.95 -33.15 -16.26
CA LEU A 19 -0.83 -32.21 -15.15
C LEU A 19 -2.04 -31.27 -15.22
N VAL A 20 -2.98 -31.43 -14.29
CA VAL A 20 -3.97 -30.39 -14.02
C VAL A 20 -3.23 -29.32 -13.21
N PRO A 21 -3.06 -28.09 -13.71
CA PRO A 21 -2.51 -27.02 -12.89
C PRO A 21 -3.53 -26.76 -11.77
N VAL A 22 -3.21 -27.19 -10.56
CA VAL A 22 -3.91 -26.72 -9.36
C VAL A 22 -3.48 -25.27 -9.20
N ALA A 23 -4.35 -24.34 -9.59
CA ALA A 23 -4.19 -22.94 -9.20
C ALA A 23 -4.01 -22.92 -7.67
N PRO A 24 -3.08 -22.14 -7.12
CA PRO A 24 -3.01 -21.99 -5.67
C PRO A 24 -4.40 -21.57 -5.22
N ALA A 25 -5.00 -22.36 -4.33
CA ALA A 25 -6.16 -21.87 -3.60
C ALA A 25 -5.65 -20.63 -2.87
N SER A 26 -6.00 -19.44 -3.37
CA SER A 26 -5.92 -18.25 -2.55
C SER A 26 -6.80 -18.59 -1.37
N ALA A 27 -6.16 -18.84 -0.21
CA ALA A 27 -6.91 -18.90 1.03
C ALA A 27 -7.76 -17.64 1.00
N ALA A 28 -9.08 -17.80 1.11
CA ALA A 28 -9.96 -16.67 1.35
C ALA A 28 -9.45 -16.08 2.66
N VAL A 29 -8.55 -15.10 2.57
CA VAL A 29 -8.23 -14.22 3.67
C VAL A 29 -9.60 -13.67 4.02
N GLY A 30 -10.10 -14.07 5.20
CA GLY A 30 -11.41 -13.65 5.66
C GLY A 30 -11.53 -12.16 5.42
N ALA A 31 -12.70 -11.72 4.94
CA ALA A 31 -12.90 -10.33 4.52
C ALA A 31 -12.20 -9.40 5.52
N PRO A 32 -11.34 -8.48 5.04
CA PRO A 32 -10.56 -7.63 5.92
C PRO A 32 -11.44 -7.06 7.03
N TYR A 33 -10.93 -7.02 8.26
CA TYR A 33 -11.65 -6.37 9.35
C TYR A 33 -12.02 -4.94 8.93
N LYS A 34 -13.14 -4.41 9.43
CA LYS A 34 -13.56 -3.05 9.11
C LYS A 34 -12.45 -2.07 9.58
N GLY A 35 -11.72 -1.50 8.62
CA GLY A 35 -10.57 -0.61 8.85
C GLY A 35 -9.20 -1.20 8.45
N ALA A 36 -9.12 -2.43 7.93
CA ALA A 36 -7.88 -2.90 7.32
C ALA A 36 -7.62 -2.10 6.04
N ASN A 37 -6.38 -1.67 5.84
CA ASN A 37 -5.97 -0.98 4.63
C ASN A 37 -6.19 -1.88 3.41
N THR A 38 -7.18 -1.54 2.58
CA THR A 38 -7.51 -2.23 1.33
C THR A 38 -6.84 -1.62 0.09
N ALA A 39 -6.02 -0.58 0.26
CA ALA A 39 -5.24 -0.02 -0.83
C ALA A 39 -4.35 -1.10 -1.45
N THR A 40 -4.34 -1.14 -2.78
CA THR A 40 -3.54 -2.10 -3.54
C THR A 40 -2.04 -1.92 -3.24
N VAL A 41 -1.65 -0.68 -2.94
CA VAL A 41 -0.32 -0.30 -2.47
C VAL A 41 -0.50 0.42 -1.13
N GLN A 42 0.15 -0.08 -0.08
CA GLN A 42 0.07 0.52 1.25
C GLN A 42 0.76 1.89 1.25
N ASP A 43 0.11 2.90 1.82
CA ASP A 43 0.63 4.27 1.91
C ASP A 43 0.84 4.93 0.54
N ASP A 44 -0.01 4.59 -0.43
CA ASP A 44 -0.10 5.29 -1.73
C ASP A 44 -1.23 6.33 -1.64
N PHE A 45 -0.87 7.58 -1.33
CA PHE A 45 -1.83 8.67 -1.12
C PHE A 45 -2.25 9.33 -2.44
N ASP A 46 -1.47 9.17 -3.52
CA ASP A 46 -1.78 9.77 -4.83
C ASP A 46 -2.20 8.76 -5.92
N GLY A 47 -2.19 7.47 -5.59
CA GLY A 47 -2.68 6.36 -6.40
C GLY A 47 -1.79 6.06 -7.61
N ASP A 48 -0.52 6.44 -7.56
CA ASP A 48 0.41 6.24 -8.68
C ASP A 48 1.03 4.82 -8.71
N GLY A 49 0.71 3.98 -7.73
CA GLY A 49 1.17 2.61 -7.62
C GLY A 49 2.52 2.46 -6.92
N TYR A 50 3.08 3.55 -6.37
CA TYR A 50 4.28 3.53 -5.54
C TYR A 50 3.94 3.94 -4.11
N ARG A 51 4.71 3.44 -3.15
CA ARG A 51 4.51 3.83 -1.74
C ARG A 51 5.08 5.22 -1.52
N ASP A 52 4.35 6.01 -0.76
CA ASP A 52 4.74 7.33 -0.29
C ASP A 52 5.25 7.28 1.15
N VAL A 53 5.68 8.43 1.65
CA VAL A 53 6.12 8.59 3.05
C VAL A 53 5.51 9.84 3.67
N ALA A 54 4.70 9.65 4.71
CA ALA A 54 4.22 10.73 5.56
C ALA A 54 5.19 11.00 6.72
N ILE A 55 5.56 12.25 6.93
CA ILE A 55 6.53 12.69 7.94
C ILE A 55 5.91 13.81 8.76
N GLY A 56 5.73 13.56 10.06
CA GLY A 56 5.31 14.58 11.02
C GLY A 56 6.43 15.57 11.35
N ALA A 57 6.08 16.85 11.42
CA ALA A 57 6.95 17.94 11.81
C ALA A 57 6.25 18.82 12.87
N PRO A 58 5.98 18.29 14.08
CA PRO A 58 5.15 18.95 15.08
C PRO A 58 5.69 20.31 15.54
N TRP A 59 7.00 20.54 15.45
CA TRP A 59 7.60 21.82 15.85
C TRP A 59 7.78 22.80 14.69
N ALA A 60 7.28 22.48 13.50
CA ALA A 60 7.32 23.39 12.36
C ALA A 60 6.49 24.65 12.66
N PRO A 61 7.02 25.85 12.34
CA PRO A 61 6.23 27.06 12.47
C PRO A 61 5.23 27.20 11.32
N TYR A 62 4.08 27.85 11.60
CA TYR A 62 3.18 28.35 10.57
C TYR A 62 3.22 29.88 10.57
N GLY A 63 3.97 30.48 9.65
CA GLY A 63 4.25 31.92 9.67
C GLY A 63 5.00 32.31 10.95
N THR A 64 4.35 33.11 11.81
CA THR A 64 4.90 33.51 13.12
C THR A 64 4.41 32.63 14.28
N VAL A 65 3.57 31.63 14.02
CA VAL A 65 3.02 30.73 15.05
C VAL A 65 4.02 29.60 15.29
N GLU A 66 4.66 29.61 16.46
CA GLU A 66 5.68 28.63 16.85
C GLU A 66 5.06 27.27 17.15
N GLY A 67 5.63 26.20 16.60
CA GLY A 67 5.21 24.83 16.94
C GLY A 67 3.75 24.51 16.59
N ALA A 68 3.17 25.22 15.62
CA ALA A 68 1.85 24.87 15.08
C ALA A 68 1.86 23.48 14.46
N GLY A 69 2.98 23.08 13.86
CA GLY A 69 3.18 21.76 13.30
C GLY A 69 2.74 21.63 11.84
N ALA A 70 3.14 20.51 11.25
CA ALA A 70 2.87 20.16 9.87
C ALA A 70 3.05 18.66 9.64
N VAL A 71 2.53 18.17 8.51
CA VAL A 71 2.89 16.87 7.93
C VAL A 71 3.32 17.07 6.49
N VAL A 72 4.40 16.40 6.09
CA VAL A 72 4.85 16.33 4.70
C VAL A 72 4.63 14.93 4.18
N VAL A 73 3.90 14.78 3.08
CA VAL A 73 3.81 13.53 2.33
C VAL A 73 4.74 13.63 1.14
N LEU A 74 5.77 12.78 1.09
CA LEU A 74 6.68 12.67 -0.05
C LEU A 74 6.18 11.56 -0.97
N HIS A 75 5.87 11.93 -2.21
CA HIS A 75 5.32 10.98 -3.18
C HIS A 75 6.42 10.12 -3.76
N GLY A 76 6.18 8.81 -3.76
CA GLY A 76 7.08 7.80 -4.26
C GLY A 76 7.26 7.86 -5.78
N SER A 77 8.09 6.96 -6.27
CA SER A 77 8.24 6.69 -7.69
C SER A 77 8.89 5.33 -7.91
N ALA A 78 8.96 4.91 -9.18
CA ALA A 78 9.70 3.73 -9.60
C ALA A 78 11.16 3.68 -9.14
N SER A 79 11.79 4.84 -8.94
CA SER A 79 13.23 4.92 -8.64
C SER A 79 13.51 5.14 -7.16
N SER A 80 12.74 6.02 -6.49
CA SER A 80 12.93 6.35 -5.08
C SER A 80 11.84 7.31 -4.55
N VAL A 81 11.94 7.67 -3.27
CA VAL A 81 11.27 8.82 -2.66
C VAL A 81 12.20 10.04 -2.70
N GLY A 82 11.66 11.23 -2.89
CA GLY A 82 12.44 12.47 -2.90
C GLY A 82 11.59 13.73 -2.70
N PRO A 83 12.23 14.90 -2.46
CA PRO A 83 11.52 16.12 -2.10
C PRO A 83 10.85 16.84 -3.28
N ALA A 84 10.95 16.30 -4.50
CA ALA A 84 10.47 16.97 -5.70
C ALA A 84 8.94 16.91 -5.85
N ARG A 85 8.31 15.85 -5.32
CA ARG A 85 6.87 15.66 -5.31
C ARG A 85 6.42 15.50 -3.87
N TYR A 86 5.68 16.47 -3.37
CA TYR A 86 5.19 16.43 -2.01
C TYR A 86 3.86 17.14 -1.85
N THR A 87 3.12 16.74 -0.83
CA THR A 87 1.98 17.46 -0.27
C THR A 87 2.36 17.97 1.11
N TYR A 88 2.06 19.24 1.41
CA TYR A 88 2.31 19.86 2.70
C TYR A 88 0.98 20.16 3.38
N VAL A 89 0.78 19.63 4.58
CA VAL A 89 -0.48 19.71 5.33
C VAL A 89 -0.25 20.39 6.67
N THR A 90 -1.08 21.37 6.99
CA THR A 90 -1.18 22.00 8.32
C THR A 90 -2.66 22.13 8.71
N GLN A 91 -2.97 22.60 9.92
CA GLN A 91 -4.35 22.95 10.29
C GLN A 91 -4.96 24.05 9.40
N ALA A 92 -4.15 24.83 8.68
CA ALA A 92 -4.64 25.82 7.71
C ALA A 92 -4.93 25.24 6.31
N THR A 93 -4.61 23.97 6.06
CA THR A 93 -4.96 23.30 4.81
C THR A 93 -6.48 23.20 4.70
N ALA A 94 -7.03 23.55 3.53
CA ALA A 94 -8.48 23.52 3.32
C ALA A 94 -9.07 22.14 3.63
N GLY A 95 -10.11 22.11 4.46
CA GLY A 95 -10.76 20.87 4.90
C GLY A 95 -10.19 20.26 6.19
N VAL A 96 -9.03 20.73 6.67
CA VAL A 96 -8.53 20.36 8.00
C VAL A 96 -9.23 21.24 9.04
N PRO A 97 -9.88 20.66 10.06
CA PRO A 97 -10.50 21.45 11.14
C PRO A 97 -9.48 22.19 11.99
N GLY A 98 -9.88 23.32 12.55
CA GLY A 98 -9.04 24.12 13.45
C GLY A 98 -8.30 25.25 12.75
N THR A 99 -7.41 25.91 13.48
CA THR A 99 -6.48 26.91 12.97
C THR A 99 -5.09 26.65 13.56
N PRO A 100 -4.00 27.11 12.95
CA PRO A 100 -2.68 27.01 13.55
C PRO A 100 -2.58 27.80 14.86
N GLU A 101 -2.44 27.11 16.00
CA GLU A 101 -2.09 27.72 17.28
C GLU A 101 -0.67 27.37 17.74
N ALA A 102 -0.14 28.16 18.69
CA ALA A 102 1.23 27.97 19.15
C ALA A 102 1.32 26.73 20.04
N HIS A 103 2.28 25.86 19.72
CA HIS A 103 2.56 24.60 20.41
C HIS A 103 1.50 23.49 20.27
N ASP A 104 0.60 23.58 19.29
CA ASP A 104 -0.38 22.52 18.98
C ASP A 104 0.29 21.19 18.64
N GLY A 105 1.41 21.26 17.92
CA GLY A 105 2.13 20.07 17.54
C GLY A 105 1.41 19.23 16.48
N PHE A 106 0.64 19.83 15.57
CA PHE A 106 0.02 19.12 14.45
C PHE A 106 1.06 18.24 13.74
N GLY A 107 0.78 16.94 13.61
CA GLY A 107 1.75 15.97 13.10
C GLY A 107 2.64 15.35 14.17
N GLN A 108 2.29 15.43 15.46
CA GLN A 108 3.03 14.77 16.54
C GLN A 108 3.10 13.26 16.32
N SER A 109 2.00 12.68 15.86
CA SER A 109 1.92 11.29 15.40
C SER A 109 1.26 11.24 14.02
N VAL A 110 1.69 10.30 13.19
CA VAL A 110 1.14 10.07 11.86
C VAL A 110 0.95 8.58 11.64
N THR A 111 -0.17 8.21 11.00
CA THR A 111 -0.42 6.85 10.52
C THR A 111 -1.35 6.91 9.31
N SER A 112 -1.62 5.75 8.72
CA SER A 112 -2.33 5.65 7.45
C SER A 112 -3.13 4.36 7.36
N ALA A 113 -4.24 4.44 6.64
CA ALA A 113 -5.10 3.32 6.30
C ALA A 113 -6.02 3.74 5.15
N ASP A 114 -6.56 2.81 4.38
CA ASP A 114 -7.68 3.08 3.47
C ASP A 114 -9.00 2.91 4.28
N LEU A 115 -9.49 4.00 4.85
CA LEU A 115 -10.62 4.04 5.79
C LEU A 115 -11.97 4.08 5.06
N ASP A 116 -12.03 4.71 3.90
CA ASP A 116 -13.26 4.87 3.12
C ASP A 116 -13.39 3.88 1.94
N ARG A 117 -12.34 3.12 1.63
CA ARG A 117 -12.26 2.09 0.58
C ARG A 117 -12.31 2.65 -0.84
N ASP A 118 -11.77 3.83 -1.05
CA ASP A 118 -11.61 4.41 -2.38
C ASP A 118 -10.36 3.89 -3.12
N GLY A 119 -9.50 3.17 -2.41
CA GLY A 119 -8.28 2.55 -2.94
C GLY A 119 -7.03 3.41 -2.78
N TYR A 120 -7.15 4.60 -2.20
CA TYR A 120 -6.06 5.47 -1.78
C TYR A 120 -5.78 5.28 -0.29
N ALA A 121 -4.56 5.58 0.15
CA ALA A 121 -4.30 5.68 1.57
C ALA A 121 -4.87 6.99 2.13
N ASP A 122 -5.56 6.92 3.27
CA ASP A 122 -5.90 8.08 4.09
C ASP A 122 -4.79 8.38 5.09
N LEU A 123 -4.61 9.67 5.38
CA LEU A 123 -3.67 10.16 6.37
C LEU A 123 -4.38 10.46 7.69
N ILE A 124 -3.91 9.87 8.78
CA ILE A 124 -4.36 10.15 10.15
C ILE A 124 -3.26 10.96 10.85
N VAL A 125 -3.62 12.12 11.39
CA VAL A 125 -2.69 13.05 12.03
C VAL A 125 -3.10 13.31 13.48
N GLY A 126 -2.16 13.14 14.40
CA GLY A 126 -2.32 13.52 15.80
C GLY A 126 -2.04 15.01 16.01
N ASP A 127 -2.89 15.62 16.84
CA ASP A 127 -2.86 17.03 17.22
C ASP A 127 -3.20 17.11 18.73
N PRO A 128 -2.20 16.94 19.62
CA PRO A 128 -2.44 16.58 21.01
C PRO A 128 -2.81 17.72 21.99
N ALA A 129 -2.81 18.99 21.56
CA ALA A 129 -3.19 20.20 22.33
C ALA A 129 -3.04 20.15 23.88
#